data_AF-A0A5D2Q705-F1
#
_entry.id   AF-A0A5D2Q705-F1
#
_cell.length_a   1.000
_cell.length_b   1.000
_cell.length_c   1.000
_cell.angle_alpha   90.00
_cell.angle_beta   90.00
_cell.angle_gamma   90.00
#
_symmetry.space_group_name_H-M   'P 1'
#
loop_
_entity.id
_entity.type
_entity.pdbx_description
1 polymer ?
#
loop_
_entity_poly.entity_id
_entity_poly.type
_entity_poly.pdbx_seq_one_letter_code
_entity_poly.pdbx_strand_id
1 'polypeptide(L)'
;MSKGTKRAVLVGCNYPMTQFRLHGCINDVRAIRGVILNFGFKESDVNVLTDSPGAPVLPTGANIKDALNRIMNKAKAGDILFFYFSGHGTRIPIFQPGQPFRQDEAIVACDLNLVTGRRLVNRLPEGASFTILSDSCHSGGLIEKEKEQFGAEHMMTPVNPNKPKPSKAKAKSLAFDIIHSAMDIGVGIIYDEAKVGQLIFRIFGKDVSLKFHPHYVNGLMVLDPLEEDDGILLSGCEANETSYDLVLENKAFGAFTDAVINVINQQLGAGISNRQLVAEAAKILKNNGFEQNPCLYCSDENIISFLNLIKLHLFYID
;
A
#
# COMPACT_ATOMS: atom_id res chain seq x y z
N MET A 1 20.52 -25.02 1.14
CA MET A 1 19.11 -24.64 1.38
C MET A 1 18.50 -24.25 0.05
N SER A 2 17.32 -24.76 -0.31
CA SER A 2 16.65 -24.34 -1.54
C SER A 2 16.34 -22.84 -1.46
N LYS A 3 16.71 -22.08 -2.50
CA LYS A 3 16.41 -20.65 -2.58
C LYS A 3 14.89 -20.47 -2.57
N GLY A 4 14.36 -19.73 -1.61
CA GLY A 4 12.92 -19.44 -1.51
C GLY A 4 12.38 -18.75 -2.76
N THR A 5 11.08 -18.93 -3.01
CA THR A 5 10.38 -18.34 -4.15
C THR A 5 10.00 -16.90 -3.84
N LYS A 6 10.13 -16.02 -4.84
CA LYS A 6 9.69 -14.62 -4.74
C LYS A 6 8.36 -14.44 -5.45
N ARG A 7 7.32 -13.95 -4.75
CA ARG A 7 5.97 -13.75 -5.32
C ARG A 7 5.48 -12.34 -5.05
N ALA A 8 4.82 -11.73 -6.04
CA ALA A 8 4.33 -10.38 -5.89
C ALA A 8 2.87 -10.21 -6.32
N VAL A 9 2.22 -9.22 -5.72
CA VAL A 9 0.95 -8.64 -6.16
C VAL A 9 1.17 -7.15 -6.34
N LEU A 10 0.95 -6.63 -7.55
CA LEU A 10 1.12 -5.22 -7.90
C LEU A 10 -0.23 -4.64 -8.32
N VAL A 11 -0.66 -3.58 -7.64
CA VAL A 11 -1.98 -2.99 -7.80
C VAL A 11 -1.86 -1.50 -8.10
N GLY A 12 -2.52 -1.06 -9.18
CA GLY A 12 -2.55 0.35 -9.58
C GLY A 12 -3.96 0.77 -9.96
N CYS A 13 -4.52 1.73 -9.21
CA CYS A 13 -5.86 2.26 -9.42
C CYS A 13 -5.79 3.73 -9.87
N ASN A 14 -6.16 4.01 -11.12
CA ASN A 14 -6.29 5.37 -11.65
C ASN A 14 -7.74 5.91 -11.57
N TYR A 15 -8.73 5.09 -11.25
CA TYR A 15 -10.15 5.45 -11.15
C TYR A 15 -10.66 6.22 -12.39
N PRO A 16 -10.50 5.66 -13.61
CA PRO A 16 -10.87 6.35 -14.84
C PRO A 16 -12.35 6.71 -14.85
N MET A 17 -12.70 7.81 -15.53
CA MET A 17 -14.09 8.29 -15.66
C MET A 17 -14.75 8.72 -14.33
N THR A 18 -13.96 9.00 -13.30
CA THR A 18 -14.45 9.54 -12.02
C THR A 18 -13.87 10.93 -11.73
N GLN A 19 -14.51 11.69 -10.83
CA GLN A 19 -13.98 12.98 -10.34
C GLN A 19 -12.69 12.81 -9.53
N PHE A 20 -12.49 11.64 -8.92
CA PHE A 20 -11.31 11.29 -8.14
C PHE A 20 -10.24 10.57 -8.98
N ARG A 21 -10.26 10.69 -10.31
CA ARG A 21 -9.23 10.11 -11.18
C ARG A 21 -7.79 10.51 -10.82
N LEU A 22 -6.89 9.52 -10.83
CA LEU A 22 -5.42 9.65 -10.79
C LEU A 22 -4.82 9.24 -12.15
N HIS A 23 -3.53 9.52 -12.37
CA HIS A 23 -2.87 9.27 -13.66
C HIS A 23 -1.59 8.42 -13.54
N GLY A 24 -0.87 8.48 -12.42
CA GLY A 24 0.43 7.86 -12.24
C GLY A 24 0.39 6.42 -11.74
N CYS A 25 -0.67 5.97 -11.08
CA CYS A 25 -0.67 4.70 -10.35
C CYS A 25 -0.35 3.47 -11.22
N ILE A 26 -0.88 3.43 -12.45
CA ILE A 26 -0.59 2.35 -13.40
C ILE A 26 0.86 2.45 -13.93
N ASN A 27 1.41 3.65 -14.09
CA ASN A 27 2.81 3.83 -14.48
C ASN A 27 3.75 3.38 -13.38
N ASP A 28 3.39 3.66 -12.12
CA ASP A 28 4.14 3.23 -10.96
C ASP A 28 4.22 1.70 -10.89
N VAL A 29 3.09 0.99 -11.12
CA VAL A 29 3.05 -0.48 -11.20
C VAL A 29 4.02 -1.01 -12.26
N ARG A 30 4.06 -0.40 -13.44
CA ARG A 30 4.99 -0.81 -14.51
C ARG A 30 6.44 -0.62 -14.10
N ALA A 31 6.75 0.50 -13.43
CA ALA A 31 8.10 0.82 -12.98
C ALA A 31 8.57 -0.13 -11.87
N ILE A 32 7.73 -0.36 -10.85
CA ILE A 32 8.00 -1.32 -9.77
C ILE A 32 8.12 -2.75 -10.30
N ARG A 33 7.28 -3.16 -11.27
CA ARG A 33 7.43 -4.46 -11.93
C ARG A 33 8.82 -4.63 -12.53
N GLY A 34 9.31 -3.63 -13.28
CA GLY A 34 10.67 -3.67 -13.83
C GLY A 34 11.75 -3.83 -12.75
N VAL A 35 11.61 -3.12 -11.62
CA VAL A 35 12.54 -3.19 -10.49
C VAL A 35 12.55 -4.58 -9.85
N ILE A 36 11.39 -5.16 -9.52
CA ILE A 36 11.36 -6.45 -8.82
C ILE A 36 11.80 -7.62 -9.71
N LEU A 37 11.59 -7.54 -11.02
CA LEU A 37 12.10 -8.55 -11.95
C LEU A 37 13.63 -8.55 -11.95
N ASN A 38 14.26 -7.37 -11.88
CA ASN A 38 15.71 -7.25 -11.68
C ASN A 38 16.17 -7.80 -10.32
N PHE A 39 15.28 -7.89 -9.33
CA PHE A 39 15.52 -8.56 -8.06
C PHE A 39 15.21 -10.06 -8.07
N GLY A 40 14.99 -10.65 -9.25
CA GLY A 40 14.83 -12.09 -9.43
C GLY A 40 13.44 -12.62 -9.11
N PHE A 41 12.43 -11.76 -9.07
CA PHE A 41 11.04 -12.21 -9.19
C PHE A 41 10.84 -12.74 -10.62
N LYS A 42 10.13 -13.87 -10.75
CA LYS A 42 9.77 -14.40 -12.07
C LYS A 42 8.45 -13.78 -12.50
N GLU A 43 8.31 -13.51 -13.79
CA GLU A 43 7.06 -12.99 -14.35
C GLU A 43 5.84 -13.87 -14.01
N SER A 44 6.02 -15.19 -13.99
CA SER A 44 4.98 -16.15 -13.60
C SER A 44 4.51 -16.06 -12.15
N ASP A 45 5.31 -15.42 -11.29
CA ASP A 45 5.05 -15.26 -9.85
C ASP A 45 4.63 -13.82 -9.49
N VAL A 46 4.43 -12.94 -10.48
CA VAL A 46 3.98 -11.55 -10.31
C VAL A 46 2.55 -11.40 -10.83
N ASN A 47 1.61 -11.09 -9.95
CA ASN A 47 0.23 -10.78 -10.31
C ASN A 47 0.06 -9.26 -10.45
N VAL A 48 -0.47 -8.79 -11.58
CA VAL A 48 -0.69 -7.37 -11.84
C VAL A 48 -2.19 -7.10 -11.98
N LEU A 49 -2.71 -6.16 -11.19
CA LEU A 49 -4.11 -5.72 -11.24
C LEU A 49 -4.14 -4.21 -11.50
N THR A 50 -4.74 -3.80 -12.61
CA THR A 50 -4.85 -2.38 -13.00
C THR A 50 -6.21 -2.09 -13.61
N ASP A 51 -6.69 -0.86 -13.46
CA ASP A 51 -7.92 -0.39 -14.09
C ASP A 51 -7.65 0.31 -15.45
N SER A 52 -6.56 -0.08 -16.11
CA SER A 52 -6.32 0.30 -17.50
C SER A 52 -7.34 -0.37 -18.43
N PRO A 53 -7.81 0.31 -19.49
CA PRO A 53 -8.61 -0.33 -20.53
C PRO A 53 -7.95 -1.63 -21.03
N GLY A 54 -8.71 -2.73 -21.04
CA GLY A 54 -8.23 -4.04 -21.49
C GLY A 54 -7.33 -4.80 -20.50
N ALA A 55 -7.20 -4.34 -19.24
CA ALA A 55 -6.50 -5.10 -18.22
C ALA A 55 -7.13 -6.50 -18.01
N PRO A 56 -6.32 -7.55 -17.82
CA PRO A 56 -6.84 -8.91 -17.64
C PRO A 56 -7.57 -9.10 -16.31
N VAL A 57 -7.17 -8.34 -15.27
CA VAL A 57 -7.77 -8.39 -13.93
C VAL A 57 -7.89 -6.97 -13.40
N LEU A 58 -9.12 -6.56 -13.10
CA LEU A 58 -9.40 -5.28 -12.47
C LEU A 58 -9.04 -5.31 -10.98
N PRO A 59 -8.55 -4.19 -10.41
CA PRO A 59 -8.20 -4.08 -9.00
C PRO A 59 -9.44 -3.81 -8.14
N THR A 60 -10.44 -4.70 -8.22
CA THR A 60 -11.58 -4.71 -7.30
C THR A 60 -11.17 -5.20 -5.92
N GLY A 61 -11.91 -4.84 -4.88
CA GLY A 61 -11.58 -5.28 -3.52
C GLY A 61 -11.52 -6.81 -3.41
N ALA A 62 -12.41 -7.51 -4.11
CA ALA A 62 -12.41 -8.98 -4.20
C ALA A 62 -11.12 -9.50 -4.85
N ASN A 63 -10.75 -9.00 -6.03
CA ASN A 63 -9.59 -9.47 -6.77
C ASN A 63 -8.27 -9.19 -6.05
N ILE A 64 -8.15 -8.04 -5.38
CA ILE A 64 -6.98 -7.70 -4.58
C ILE A 64 -6.82 -8.70 -3.43
N LYS A 65 -7.88 -8.95 -2.66
CA LYS A 65 -7.85 -9.90 -1.54
C LYS A 65 -7.57 -11.33 -2.01
N ASP A 66 -8.15 -11.75 -3.13
CA ASP A 66 -7.90 -13.07 -3.70
C ASP A 66 -6.47 -13.23 -4.22
N ALA A 67 -5.87 -12.19 -4.81
CA ALA A 67 -4.47 -12.20 -5.20
C ALA A 67 -3.54 -12.33 -3.99
N LEU A 68 -3.79 -11.56 -2.93
CA LEU A 68 -3.03 -11.62 -1.68
C LEU A 68 -3.17 -13.01 -1.02
N ASN A 69 -4.40 -13.49 -0.83
CA ASN A 69 -4.65 -14.82 -0.26
C ASN A 69 -3.94 -15.93 -1.03
N ARG A 70 -3.89 -15.86 -2.36
CA ARG A 70 -3.20 -16.85 -3.20
C ARG A 70 -1.69 -16.87 -2.97
N ILE A 71 -1.04 -15.73 -2.78
CA ILE A 71 0.41 -15.71 -2.52
C ILE A 71 0.72 -16.13 -1.08
N MET A 72 -0.11 -15.73 -0.11
CA MET A 72 0.06 -16.12 1.30
C MET A 72 -0.13 -17.62 1.49
N ASN A 73 -1.20 -18.21 0.93
CA ASN A 73 -1.48 -19.64 1.06
C ASN A 73 -0.43 -20.54 0.37
N LYS A 74 0.37 -19.99 -0.56
CA LYS A 74 1.46 -20.71 -1.25
C LYS A 74 2.81 -20.50 -0.58
N ALA A 75 2.90 -19.60 0.39
CA ALA A 75 4.14 -19.25 1.05
C ALA A 75 4.72 -20.46 1.79
N LYS A 76 6.04 -20.57 1.75
CA LYS A 76 6.85 -21.55 2.48
C LYS A 76 7.98 -20.82 3.19
N ALA A 77 8.60 -21.48 4.17
CA ALA A 77 9.78 -20.96 4.86
C ALA A 77 10.85 -20.50 3.85
N GLY A 78 11.36 -19.28 4.04
CA GLY A 78 12.34 -18.65 3.15
C GLY A 78 11.77 -17.93 1.92
N ASP A 79 10.46 -18.00 1.66
CA ASP A 79 9.83 -17.27 0.55
C ASP A 79 9.81 -15.75 0.81
N ILE A 80 9.87 -14.96 -0.27
CA ILE A 80 9.78 -13.50 -0.21
C ILE A 80 8.52 -13.07 -0.93
N LEU A 81 7.60 -12.49 -0.18
CA LEU A 81 6.34 -11.95 -0.68
C LEU A 81 6.43 -10.43 -0.76
N PHE A 82 5.86 -9.86 -1.83
CA PHE A 82 5.83 -8.43 -2.04
C PHE A 82 4.44 -7.97 -2.47
N PHE A 83 3.90 -6.96 -1.78
CA PHE A 83 2.68 -6.29 -2.18
C PHE A 83 2.99 -4.83 -2.49
N TYR A 84 2.60 -4.38 -3.67
CA TYR A 84 2.70 -2.99 -4.07
C TYR A 84 1.32 -2.43 -4.37
N PHE A 85 1.02 -1.26 -3.80
CA PHE A 85 -0.21 -0.52 -4.07
C PHE A 85 0.10 0.93 -4.43
N SER A 86 -0.51 1.42 -5.50
CA SER A 86 -0.61 2.85 -5.82
C SER A 86 -2.05 3.20 -6.14
N GLY A 87 -2.61 4.17 -5.42
CA GLY A 87 -4.02 4.54 -5.52
C GLY A 87 -4.45 5.42 -4.35
N HIS A 88 -5.76 5.62 -4.20
CA HIS A 88 -6.32 6.32 -3.06
C HIS A 88 -6.32 5.44 -1.80
N GLY A 89 -6.08 6.07 -0.65
CA GLY A 89 -6.56 5.56 0.62
C GLY A 89 -7.53 6.52 1.28
N THR A 90 -8.15 6.07 2.37
CA THR A 90 -9.23 6.76 3.06
C THR A 90 -9.18 6.54 4.57
N ARG A 91 -9.83 7.41 5.32
CA ARG A 91 -10.07 7.26 6.75
C ARG A 91 -11.53 6.91 7.01
N ILE A 92 -11.76 5.75 7.59
CA ILE A 92 -13.08 5.24 7.93
C ILE A 92 -13.43 5.73 9.35
N PRO A 93 -14.52 6.48 9.54
CA PRO A 93 -14.99 6.83 10.86
C PRO A 93 -15.56 5.58 11.56
N ILE A 94 -15.11 5.30 12.78
CA ILE A 94 -15.60 4.18 13.58
C ILE A 94 -16.34 4.69 14.80
N PHE A 95 -17.63 4.38 14.82
CA PHE A 95 -18.52 4.67 15.94
C PHE A 95 -18.88 3.37 16.66
N GLN A 96 -18.41 3.25 17.90
CA GLN A 96 -18.79 2.16 18.80
C GLN A 96 -19.43 2.78 20.05
N PRO A 97 -20.68 2.41 20.41
CA PRO A 97 -21.31 2.89 21.62
C PRO A 97 -20.43 2.65 22.86
N GLY A 98 -20.20 3.70 23.65
CA GLY A 98 -19.38 3.62 24.86
C GLY A 98 -17.87 3.60 24.64
N GLN A 99 -17.39 3.75 23.40
CA GLN A 99 -15.97 3.88 23.08
C GLN A 99 -15.67 5.27 22.50
N PRO A 100 -14.45 5.82 22.69
CA PRO A 100 -14.03 7.03 22.02
C PRO A 100 -14.10 6.88 20.49
N PHE A 101 -14.39 7.99 19.81
CA PHE A 101 -14.30 8.06 18.35
C PHE A 101 -12.91 7.63 17.90
N ARG A 102 -12.87 6.77 16.88
CA ARG A 102 -11.64 6.29 16.26
C ARG A 102 -11.75 6.40 14.75
N GLN A 103 -10.60 6.54 14.10
CA GLN A 103 -10.48 6.45 12.65
C GLN A 103 -9.63 5.25 12.32
N ASP A 104 -10.10 4.49 11.33
CA ASP A 104 -9.34 3.42 10.72
C ASP A 104 -8.91 3.81 9.33
N GLU A 105 -7.88 3.15 8.82
CA GLU A 105 -7.30 3.44 7.51
C GLU A 105 -7.52 2.26 6.54
N ALA A 106 -7.74 2.57 5.26
CA ALA A 106 -7.96 1.57 4.21
C ALA A 106 -7.49 2.07 2.86
N ILE A 107 -7.03 1.15 2.02
CA ILE A 107 -6.84 1.42 0.59
C ILE A 107 -8.18 1.28 -0.14
N VAL A 108 -8.38 2.08 -1.19
CA VAL A 108 -9.61 2.11 -1.97
C VAL A 108 -9.42 1.37 -3.29
N ALA A 109 -10.12 0.25 -3.48
CA ALA A 109 -10.12 -0.48 -4.74
C ALA A 109 -10.87 0.28 -5.86
N CYS A 110 -10.74 -0.12 -7.14
CA CYS A 110 -11.36 0.60 -8.24
C CYS A 110 -12.91 0.57 -8.23
N ASP A 111 -13.49 -0.40 -7.53
CA ASP A 111 -14.93 -0.55 -7.26
C ASP A 111 -15.37 0.12 -5.95
N LEU A 112 -14.51 0.95 -5.35
CA LEU A 112 -14.69 1.62 -4.05
C LEU A 112 -14.80 0.68 -2.85
N ASN A 113 -14.60 -0.62 -3.03
CA ASN A 113 -14.52 -1.57 -1.93
C ASN A 113 -13.25 -1.29 -1.10
N LEU A 114 -13.41 -1.24 0.22
CA LEU A 114 -12.33 -0.88 1.14
C LEU A 114 -11.52 -2.12 1.53
N VAL A 115 -10.22 -2.08 1.25
CA VAL A 115 -9.29 -3.14 1.62
C VAL A 115 -8.48 -2.71 2.84
N THR A 116 -8.60 -3.49 3.92
CA THR A 116 -7.85 -3.30 5.17
C THR A 116 -6.96 -4.52 5.42
N GLY A 117 -5.79 -4.33 6.02
CA GLY A 117 -4.77 -5.38 6.14
C GLY A 117 -4.96 -6.38 7.27
N ARG A 118 -5.95 -6.19 8.16
CA ARG A 118 -6.23 -7.08 9.30
C ARG A 118 -6.16 -8.55 8.88
N ARG A 119 -5.19 -9.29 9.46
CA ARG A 119 -4.96 -10.73 9.32
C ARG A 119 -4.35 -11.19 7.99
N LEU A 120 -3.82 -10.27 7.17
CA LEU A 120 -3.04 -10.69 6.00
C LEU A 120 -1.72 -11.32 6.44
N VAL A 121 -1.03 -10.72 7.42
CA VAL A 121 0.37 -11.04 7.75
C VAL A 121 0.53 -12.21 8.74
N ASN A 122 -0.41 -12.40 9.68
CA ASN A 122 -0.42 -13.50 10.68
C ASN A 122 -0.48 -14.94 10.13
N ARG A 123 -0.28 -15.14 8.82
CA ARG A 123 -0.29 -16.45 8.15
C ARG A 123 1.06 -16.82 7.54
N LEU A 124 2.10 -16.03 7.75
CA LEU A 124 3.40 -16.28 7.15
C LEU A 124 4.10 -17.46 7.85
N PRO A 125 4.63 -18.42 7.08
CA PRO A 125 5.52 -19.43 7.64
C PRO A 125 6.78 -18.79 8.21
N GLU A 126 7.34 -19.39 9.26
CA GLU A 126 8.61 -18.98 9.85
C GLU A 126 9.72 -18.86 8.78
N GLY A 127 10.46 -17.75 8.82
CA GLY A 127 11.52 -17.44 7.86
C GLY A 127 11.06 -16.96 6.49
N ALA A 128 9.74 -16.88 6.22
CA ALA A 128 9.22 -16.12 5.08
C ALA A 128 9.13 -14.62 5.43
N SER A 129 9.22 -13.75 4.43
CA SER A 129 9.10 -12.31 4.63
C SER A 129 7.99 -11.73 3.74
N PHE A 130 7.23 -10.77 4.25
CA PHE A 130 6.24 -10.03 3.45
C PHE A 130 6.46 -8.52 3.55
N THR A 131 6.76 -7.91 2.41
CA THR A 131 6.96 -6.46 2.31
C THR A 131 5.83 -5.82 1.53
N ILE A 132 5.22 -4.80 2.12
CA ILE A 132 4.19 -3.94 1.54
C ILE A 132 4.83 -2.59 1.23
N LEU A 133 4.74 -2.14 -0.01
CA LEU A 133 5.08 -0.79 -0.43
C LEU A 133 3.80 -0.09 -0.90
N SER A 134 3.34 0.91 -0.14
CA SER A 134 2.08 1.60 -0.40
C SER A 134 2.30 3.07 -0.71
N ASP A 135 2.05 3.45 -1.97
CA ASP A 135 2.04 4.84 -2.43
C ASP A 135 0.59 5.36 -2.48
N SER A 136 0.07 5.64 -1.29
CA SER A 136 -1.28 6.11 -1.02
C SER A 136 -1.31 6.88 0.30
N CYS A 137 -2.26 7.80 0.49
CA CYS A 137 -2.54 8.34 1.83
C CYS A 137 -3.25 7.28 2.67
N HIS A 138 -3.15 7.35 4.00
CA HIS A 138 -3.95 6.52 4.91
C HIS A 138 -3.83 5.01 4.65
N SER A 139 -2.60 4.50 4.53
CA SER A 139 -2.31 3.07 4.33
C SER A 139 -1.79 2.37 5.58
N GLY A 140 -1.71 3.05 6.73
CA GLY A 140 -1.26 2.45 7.98
C GLY A 140 -2.11 1.26 8.41
N GLY A 141 -3.40 1.24 8.02
CA GLY A 141 -4.31 0.11 8.26
C GLY A 141 -4.04 -1.15 7.43
N LEU A 142 -2.96 -1.20 6.65
CA LEU A 142 -2.50 -2.40 5.93
C LEU A 142 -1.67 -3.37 6.81
N ILE A 143 -1.24 -2.93 7.99
CA ILE A 143 -0.56 -3.78 8.98
C ILE A 143 -1.00 -3.39 10.39
N GLU A 144 -1.13 -4.35 11.28
CA GLU A 144 -1.41 -4.11 12.68
C GLU A 144 -0.08 -3.88 13.45
N LYS A 145 -0.03 -2.79 14.21
CA LYS A 145 1.19 -2.08 14.66
C LYS A 145 2.33 -2.98 15.18
N GLU A 146 3.53 -2.74 14.64
CA GLU A 146 4.73 -2.49 15.44
C GLU A 146 5.26 -1.07 15.16
N LYS A 147 6.01 -0.53 16.13
CA LYS A 147 6.49 0.86 16.26
C LYS A 147 6.71 1.59 14.93
N GLU A 148 6.17 2.81 14.84
CA GLU A 148 6.66 3.84 13.92
C GLU A 148 8.13 4.11 14.23
N GLN A 149 9.04 3.57 13.43
CA GLN A 149 10.46 3.66 13.77
C GLN A 149 11.05 5.03 13.43
N PHE A 150 10.63 5.68 12.33
CA PHE A 150 11.11 7.02 11.96
C PHE A 150 10.17 7.73 10.95
N GLY A 151 9.72 8.94 11.28
CA GLY A 151 9.51 10.06 10.35
C GLY A 151 10.76 10.95 10.43
N ALA A 152 11.32 11.36 9.29
CA ALA A 152 12.67 11.91 9.19
C ALA A 152 13.07 12.87 10.33
N GLU A 153 14.16 12.56 11.04
CA GLU A 153 14.82 13.50 11.96
C GLU A 153 14.90 14.88 11.29
N HIS A 154 14.49 15.90 12.04
CA HIS A 154 14.37 17.29 11.60
C HIS A 154 15.71 17.83 11.08
N MET A 155 16.01 17.58 9.80
CA MET A 155 17.03 18.30 9.06
C MET A 155 16.35 19.32 8.18
N MET A 156 16.57 20.60 8.50
CA MET A 156 16.14 21.75 7.71
C MET A 156 16.99 21.82 6.44
N THR A 157 16.68 21.00 5.42
CA THR A 157 17.26 21.21 4.09
C THR A 157 16.43 22.24 3.34
N PRO A 158 17.03 23.37 2.89
CA PRO A 158 16.32 24.37 2.10
C PRO A 158 15.79 23.78 0.80
N VAL A 159 14.55 24.09 0.45
CA VAL A 159 13.93 23.75 -0.84
C VAL A 159 14.79 24.34 -1.96
N ASN A 160 15.23 23.50 -2.90
CA ASN A 160 15.99 23.97 -4.07
C ASN A 160 15.02 24.62 -5.10
N PRO A 161 15.12 25.94 -5.36
CA PRO A 161 14.16 26.65 -6.20
C PRO A 161 14.28 26.35 -7.71
N ASN A 162 15.32 25.63 -8.15
CA ASN A 162 15.65 25.43 -9.57
C ASN A 162 15.11 24.13 -10.19
N LYS A 163 14.33 23.31 -9.47
CA LYS A 163 13.73 22.10 -10.06
C LYS A 163 12.42 22.40 -10.79
N PRO A 164 12.15 21.72 -11.91
CA PRO A 164 10.88 21.86 -12.62
C PRO A 164 9.74 21.42 -11.70
N LYS A 165 8.76 22.31 -11.51
CA LYS A 165 7.59 22.03 -10.68
C LYS A 165 6.62 21.13 -11.43
N PRO A 166 5.98 20.16 -10.76
CA PRO A 166 4.94 19.34 -11.38
C PRO A 166 3.83 20.26 -11.92
N SER A 167 3.34 19.96 -13.13
CA SER A 167 2.28 20.73 -13.76
C SER A 167 0.92 20.48 -13.11
N LYS A 168 0.75 19.30 -12.49
CA LYS A 168 -0.39 18.95 -11.63
C LYS A 168 0.09 18.08 -10.47
N ALA A 169 -0.47 18.31 -9.28
CA ALA A 169 -0.34 17.46 -8.12
C ALA A 169 -1.73 17.16 -7.57
N LYS A 170 -2.03 15.88 -7.33
CA LYS A 170 -3.31 15.44 -6.74
C LYS A 170 -3.04 14.54 -5.54
N ALA A 171 -3.71 14.82 -4.43
CA ALA A 171 -3.66 14.00 -3.23
C ALA A 171 -4.17 12.59 -3.53
N LYS A 172 -3.44 11.57 -3.07
CA LYS A 172 -3.86 10.16 -3.10
C LYS A 172 -4.73 9.82 -1.87
N SER A 173 -5.60 10.74 -1.49
CA SER A 173 -6.62 10.57 -0.45
C SER A 173 -8.00 10.72 -1.06
N LEU A 174 -8.92 9.83 -0.70
CA LEU A 174 -10.32 9.92 -1.06
C LEU A 174 -11.14 10.04 0.22
N ALA A 175 -11.85 11.14 0.37
CA ALA A 175 -12.69 11.39 1.54
C ALA A 175 -13.81 10.33 1.62
N PHE A 176 -14.05 9.84 2.85
CA PHE A 176 -14.95 8.72 3.07
C PHE A 176 -16.41 9.04 2.72
N ASP A 177 -16.82 10.29 2.84
CA ASP A 177 -18.13 10.80 2.42
C ASP A 177 -18.39 10.62 0.91
N ILE A 178 -17.36 10.79 0.07
CA ILE A 178 -17.46 10.54 -1.38
C ILE A 178 -17.69 9.05 -1.65
N ILE A 179 -16.98 8.18 -0.92
CA ILE A 179 -17.10 6.73 -1.02
C ILE A 179 -18.50 6.29 -0.58
N HIS A 180 -18.94 6.79 0.58
CA HIS A 180 -20.25 6.53 1.13
C HIS A 180 -21.38 6.99 0.20
N SER A 181 -21.28 8.22 -0.35
CA SER A 181 -22.29 8.75 -1.27
C SER A 181 -22.40 7.93 -2.55
N ALA A 182 -21.29 7.45 -3.10
CA ALA A 182 -21.30 6.56 -4.27
C ALA A 182 -21.95 5.21 -3.95
N MET A 183 -21.76 4.69 -2.73
CA MET A 183 -22.38 3.46 -2.24
C MET A 183 -23.90 3.64 -2.02
N ASP A 184 -24.33 4.75 -1.41
CA ASP A 184 -25.75 5.05 -1.16
C ASP A 184 -26.55 5.16 -2.45
N ILE A 185 -26.02 5.82 -3.48
CA ILE A 185 -26.66 5.91 -4.81
C ILE A 185 -26.90 4.51 -5.38
N GLY A 186 -25.99 3.57 -5.14
CA GLY A 186 -26.11 2.18 -5.60
C GLY A 186 -27.16 1.35 -4.85
N VAL A 187 -27.48 1.69 -3.60
CA VAL A 187 -28.35 0.88 -2.70
C VAL A 187 -29.71 1.53 -2.42
N GLY A 188 -29.87 2.84 -2.65
CA GLY A 188 -31.14 3.56 -2.51
C GLY A 188 -31.61 3.75 -1.05
N ILE A 189 -30.70 3.90 -0.09
CA ILE A 189 -31.00 4.03 1.36
C ILE A 189 -30.49 5.36 1.91
N ILE A 190 -31.20 5.88 2.92
CA ILE A 190 -30.84 7.11 3.65
C ILE A 190 -29.91 6.77 4.83
N TYR A 191 -28.83 7.55 4.89
CA TYR A 191 -27.76 7.68 5.88
C TYR A 191 -27.99 7.16 7.33
N ASP A 192 -27.02 6.36 7.82
CA ASP A 192 -26.76 6.11 9.24
C ASP A 192 -25.26 5.80 9.45
N GLU A 193 -24.48 6.81 9.92
CA GLU A 193 -23.03 6.71 10.16
C GLU A 193 -22.63 5.55 11.08
N ALA A 194 -23.53 5.09 11.95
CA ALA A 194 -23.27 4.00 12.88
C ALA A 194 -23.24 2.62 12.19
N LYS A 195 -23.47 2.55 10.87
CA LYS A 195 -23.65 1.30 10.12
C LYS A 195 -22.75 1.15 8.88
N VAL A 196 -21.66 1.90 8.78
CA VAL A 196 -20.69 1.83 7.65
C VAL A 196 -20.34 0.38 7.28
N GLY A 197 -19.98 -0.46 8.24
CA GLY A 197 -19.65 -1.87 7.99
C GLY A 197 -20.81 -2.67 7.40
N GLN A 198 -22.05 -2.41 7.84
CA GLN A 198 -23.24 -3.07 7.34
C GLN A 198 -23.58 -2.64 5.90
N LEU A 199 -23.39 -1.35 5.57
CA LEU A 199 -23.58 -0.84 4.21
C LEU A 199 -22.58 -1.50 3.24
N ILE A 200 -21.29 -1.48 3.60
CA ILE A 200 -20.23 -2.08 2.78
C ILE A 200 -20.47 -3.59 2.62
N PHE A 201 -20.84 -4.30 3.70
CA PHE A 201 -21.20 -5.73 3.64
C PHE A 201 -22.44 -5.99 2.80
N ARG A 202 -23.44 -5.10 2.80
CA ARG A 202 -24.63 -5.28 1.96
C ARG A 202 -24.31 -5.17 0.46
N ILE A 203 -23.34 -4.33 0.09
CA ILE A 203 -22.95 -4.11 -1.31
C ILE A 203 -22.06 -5.25 -1.82
N PHE A 204 -21.02 -5.60 -1.07
CA PHE A 204 -20.02 -6.57 -1.54
C PHE A 204 -20.15 -7.96 -0.89
N GLY A 205 -21.06 -8.14 0.06
CA GLY A 205 -21.26 -9.42 0.75
C GLY A 205 -20.00 -9.93 1.42
N LYS A 206 -19.68 -11.20 1.18
CA LYS A 206 -18.45 -11.86 1.63
C LYS A 206 -17.15 -11.25 1.04
N ASP A 207 -17.27 -10.40 0.02
CA ASP A 207 -16.13 -9.80 -0.66
C ASP A 207 -15.64 -8.50 0.02
N VAL A 208 -16.15 -8.15 1.19
CA VAL A 208 -15.56 -7.08 2.02
C VAL A 208 -14.31 -7.54 2.78
N SER A 209 -13.53 -6.62 3.30
CA SER A 209 -12.47 -6.97 4.27
C SER A 209 -13.05 -7.63 5.52
N LEU A 210 -12.33 -8.55 6.16
CA LEU A 210 -12.81 -9.28 7.35
C LEU A 210 -13.33 -8.34 8.45
N LYS A 211 -12.74 -7.15 8.57
CA LYS A 211 -13.16 -6.08 9.47
C LYS A 211 -14.62 -5.65 9.33
N PHE A 212 -15.16 -5.71 8.11
CA PHE A 212 -16.55 -5.31 7.83
C PHE A 212 -17.51 -6.50 7.84
N HIS A 213 -17.02 -7.72 8.12
CA HIS A 213 -17.93 -8.84 8.33
C HIS A 213 -18.68 -8.62 9.65
N PRO A 214 -19.99 -8.89 9.69
CA PRO A 214 -20.80 -8.73 10.88
C PRO A 214 -20.34 -9.70 11.99
N HIS A 215 -19.56 -9.20 12.93
CA HIS A 215 -19.20 -9.88 14.18
C HIS A 215 -19.89 -9.15 15.33
N TYR A 216 -20.97 -9.76 15.85
CA TYR A 216 -21.76 -9.18 16.93
C TYR A 216 -21.55 -9.97 18.22
N VAL A 217 -21.12 -9.28 19.28
CA VAL A 217 -21.20 -9.79 20.66
C VAL A 217 -22.21 -8.92 21.38
N ASN A 218 -23.26 -9.52 21.94
CA ASN A 218 -24.37 -8.81 22.61
C ASN A 218 -24.99 -7.66 21.79
N GLY A 219 -25.08 -7.82 20.46
CA GLY A 219 -25.68 -6.82 19.56
C GLY A 219 -24.78 -5.64 19.18
N LEU A 220 -23.54 -5.59 19.67
CA LEU A 220 -22.53 -4.60 19.30
C LEU A 220 -21.50 -5.21 18.34
N MET A 221 -21.09 -4.44 17.32
CA MET A 221 -20.04 -4.88 16.41
C MET A 221 -18.70 -4.88 17.16
N VAL A 222 -18.16 -6.06 17.44
CA VAL A 222 -16.90 -6.23 18.17
C VAL A 222 -15.79 -6.55 17.18
N LEU A 223 -14.70 -5.80 17.28
CA LEU A 223 -13.46 -6.04 16.55
C LEU A 223 -12.65 -7.05 17.37
N ASP A 224 -12.19 -8.14 16.75
CA ASP A 224 -11.26 -9.08 17.38
C ASP A 224 -10.01 -8.33 17.92
N PRO A 225 -9.39 -8.83 19.02
CA PRO A 225 -8.15 -8.29 19.54
C PRO A 225 -7.07 -8.26 18.45
N LEU A 226 -6.25 -7.21 18.50
CA LEU A 226 -5.16 -6.99 17.57
C LEU A 226 -3.95 -7.78 18.07
N GLU A 227 -3.58 -8.85 17.36
CA GLU A 227 -2.27 -9.49 17.53
C GLU A 227 -1.25 -8.75 16.64
N GLU A 228 -0.01 -8.64 17.10
CA GLU A 228 1.10 -8.02 16.36
C GLU A 228 1.37 -8.78 15.04
N ASP A 229 1.58 -8.05 13.94
CA ASP A 229 1.83 -8.61 12.60
C ASP A 229 3.36 -8.58 12.27
N ASP A 230 3.93 -9.69 11.78
CA ASP A 230 5.36 -9.83 11.40
C ASP A 230 5.75 -9.16 10.06
N GLY A 231 5.00 -8.17 9.62
CA GLY A 231 5.06 -7.63 8.26
C GLY A 231 5.96 -6.40 8.17
N ILE A 232 6.32 -6.04 6.93
CA ILE A 232 7.10 -4.83 6.66
C ILE A 232 6.23 -3.90 5.80
N LEU A 233 5.82 -2.75 6.32
CA LEU A 233 5.08 -1.73 5.58
C LEU A 233 5.94 -0.47 5.38
N LEU A 234 6.16 -0.12 4.12
CA LEU A 234 6.70 1.17 3.70
C LEU A 234 5.53 1.98 3.12
N SER A 235 5.17 3.07 3.79
CA SER A 235 4.05 3.94 3.39
C SER A 235 4.55 5.29 2.88
N GLY A 236 3.81 5.88 1.93
CA GLY A 236 4.23 7.12 1.29
C GLY A 236 4.08 8.40 2.11
N CYS A 237 3.37 8.37 3.24
CA CYS A 237 3.21 9.50 4.13
C CYS A 237 2.83 9.06 5.55
N GLU A 238 3.11 9.91 6.53
CA GLU A 238 2.54 9.81 7.88
C GLU A 238 1.01 9.85 7.85
N ALA A 239 0.37 9.32 8.90
CA ALA A 239 -1.09 9.21 8.97
C ALA A 239 -1.78 10.56 8.68
N ASN A 240 -1.19 11.69 9.13
CA ASN A 240 -1.71 13.05 9.01
C ASN A 240 -1.24 13.83 7.78
N GLU A 241 -0.52 13.19 6.86
CA GLU A 241 0.05 13.83 5.68
C GLU A 241 -0.57 13.32 4.37
N THR A 242 -0.14 13.89 3.25
CA THR A 242 -0.67 13.59 1.91
C THR A 242 0.41 13.03 1.00
N SER A 243 0.19 11.84 0.46
CA SER A 243 0.89 11.32 -0.72
C SER A 243 0.34 11.91 -2.02
N TYR A 244 1.19 12.10 -3.03
CA TYR A 244 0.85 12.80 -4.28
C TYR A 244 0.98 11.95 -5.55
N ASP A 245 -0.03 12.06 -6.41
CA ASP A 245 0.04 11.75 -7.84
C ASP A 245 0.47 13.01 -8.60
N LEU A 246 1.57 12.91 -9.33
CA LEU A 246 2.19 14.04 -10.02
C LEU A 246 2.10 13.85 -11.51
N VAL A 247 1.94 14.96 -12.24
CA VAL A 247 2.16 15.02 -13.68
C VAL A 247 3.28 16.02 -13.92
N LEU A 248 4.39 15.54 -14.49
CA LEU A 248 5.48 16.38 -14.96
C LEU A 248 5.59 16.19 -16.47
N GLU A 249 5.44 17.29 -17.21
CA GLU A 249 5.31 17.27 -18.67
C GLU A 249 4.20 16.29 -19.11
N ASN A 250 4.57 15.16 -19.72
CA ASN A 250 3.66 14.11 -20.20
C ASN A 250 3.76 12.80 -19.41
N LYS A 251 4.50 12.79 -18.29
CA LYS A 251 4.66 11.60 -17.44
C LYS A 251 3.94 11.80 -16.12
N ALA A 252 3.03 10.89 -15.81
CA ALA A 252 2.38 10.82 -14.52
C ALA A 252 3.03 9.74 -13.64
N PHE A 253 3.24 10.03 -12.35
CA PHE A 253 3.87 9.13 -11.38
C PHE A 253 3.52 9.50 -9.93
N GLY A 254 3.57 8.51 -9.04
CA GLY A 254 3.52 8.71 -7.60
C GLY A 254 4.83 9.24 -7.05
N ALA A 255 4.76 10.31 -6.24
CA ALA A 255 5.93 10.98 -5.70
C ALA A 255 6.80 10.01 -4.86
N PHE A 256 6.17 9.21 -4.00
CA PHE A 256 6.89 8.25 -3.16
C PHE A 256 7.50 7.12 -3.98
N THR A 257 6.76 6.58 -4.96
CA THR A 257 7.27 5.51 -5.83
C THR A 257 8.49 5.98 -6.64
N ASP A 258 8.44 7.18 -7.22
CA ASP A 258 9.58 7.74 -7.96
C ASP A 258 10.81 7.92 -7.04
N ALA A 259 10.62 8.40 -5.81
CA ALA A 259 11.69 8.51 -4.83
C ALA A 259 12.32 7.14 -4.50
N VAL A 260 11.50 6.12 -4.21
CA VAL A 260 11.96 4.74 -3.94
C VAL A 260 12.75 4.17 -5.10
N ILE A 261 12.26 4.33 -6.33
CA ILE A 261 12.94 3.84 -7.54
C ILE A 261 14.29 4.55 -7.72
N ASN A 262 14.36 5.86 -7.48
CA ASN A 262 15.61 6.61 -7.55
C ASN A 262 16.65 6.12 -6.54
N VAL A 263 16.24 5.85 -5.29
CA VAL A 263 17.13 5.26 -4.29
C VAL A 263 17.64 3.89 -4.73
N ILE A 264 16.73 3.02 -5.17
CA ILE A 264 17.08 1.66 -5.63
C ILE A 264 18.07 1.70 -6.78
N ASN A 265 17.85 2.59 -7.77
CA ASN A 265 18.72 2.74 -8.93
C ASN A 265 20.11 3.28 -8.57
N GLN A 266 20.21 4.14 -7.55
CA GLN A 266 21.49 4.67 -7.08
C GLN A 266 22.29 3.67 -6.24
N GLN A 267 21.60 2.76 -5.53
CA GLN A 267 22.20 1.77 -4.63
C GLN A 267 22.28 0.36 -5.24
N LEU A 268 22.10 0.26 -6.56
CA LEU A 268 21.99 -0.99 -7.31
C LEU A 268 23.33 -1.75 -7.28
N GLY A 269 23.53 -2.60 -6.26
CA GLY A 269 24.71 -3.44 -6.10
C GLY A 269 25.24 -3.59 -4.67
N ALA A 270 24.87 -2.71 -3.73
CA ALA A 270 25.41 -2.70 -2.36
C ALA A 270 24.50 -3.37 -1.31
N GLY A 271 23.26 -3.71 -1.67
CA GLY A 271 22.21 -4.06 -0.71
C GLY A 271 21.71 -2.81 0.03
N ILE A 272 20.42 -2.75 0.33
CA ILE A 272 19.82 -1.62 1.06
C ILE A 272 18.88 -2.14 2.13
N SER A 273 18.93 -1.55 3.32
CA SER A 273 17.98 -1.87 4.40
C SER A 273 16.64 -1.17 4.20
N ASN A 274 15.57 -1.67 4.83
CA ASN A 274 14.25 -1.03 4.77
C ASN A 274 14.32 0.42 5.30
N ARG A 275 15.07 0.62 6.40
CA ARG A 275 15.30 1.94 7.00
C ARG A 275 16.06 2.88 6.07
N GLN A 276 17.13 2.41 5.43
CA GLN A 276 17.89 3.23 4.49
C GLN A 276 17.04 3.63 3.29
N LEU A 277 16.24 2.71 2.75
CA LEU A 277 15.37 2.98 1.62
C LEU A 277 14.37 4.11 1.94
N VAL A 278 13.69 4.02 3.07
CA VAL A 278 12.72 5.04 3.52
C VAL A 278 13.41 6.37 3.82
N ALA A 279 14.54 6.36 4.51
CA ALA A 279 15.28 7.58 4.85
C ALA A 279 15.81 8.33 3.61
N GLU A 280 16.39 7.62 2.64
CA GLU A 280 16.87 8.24 1.39
C GLU A 280 15.71 8.69 0.50
N ALA A 281 14.60 7.95 0.47
CA ALA A 281 13.40 8.38 -0.25
C ALA A 281 12.84 9.69 0.35
N ALA A 282 12.77 9.80 1.68
CA ALA A 282 12.35 11.03 2.36
C ALA A 282 13.27 12.22 2.01
N LYS A 283 14.59 12.02 1.93
CA LYS A 283 15.53 13.07 1.49
C LYS A 283 15.26 13.51 0.06
N ILE A 284 15.03 12.58 -0.87
CA ILE A 284 14.69 12.90 -2.26
C ILE A 284 13.40 13.72 -2.34
N LEU A 285 12.39 13.34 -1.57
CA LEU A 285 11.11 14.04 -1.53
C LEU A 285 11.23 15.48 -1.02
N LYS A 286 11.91 15.68 0.10
CA LYS A 286 12.20 17.02 0.63
C LYS A 286 13.01 17.87 -0.35
N ASN A 287 14.03 17.29 -0.98
CA ASN A 287 14.84 17.96 -2.01
C ASN A 287 14.07 18.28 -3.30
N ASN A 288 12.91 17.65 -3.50
CA ASN A 288 11.98 17.96 -4.59
C ASN A 288 10.85 18.91 -4.14
N GLY A 289 10.85 19.36 -2.88
CA GLY A 289 9.85 20.28 -2.34
C GLY A 289 8.53 19.63 -1.93
N PHE A 290 8.50 18.31 -1.70
CA PHE A 290 7.33 17.62 -1.18
C PHE A 290 7.35 17.58 0.35
N GLU A 291 6.18 17.81 0.96
CA GLU A 291 5.99 17.79 2.41
C GLU A 291 5.77 16.38 2.98
N GLN A 292 5.52 15.38 2.12
CA GLN A 292 5.25 14.00 2.54
C GLN A 292 6.47 13.35 3.19
N ASN A 293 6.27 12.69 4.33
CA ASN A 293 7.27 11.93 5.08
C ASN A 293 6.90 10.44 5.04
N PRO A 294 7.62 9.64 4.23
CA PRO A 294 7.41 8.20 4.22
C PRO A 294 7.70 7.54 5.57
N CYS A 295 6.90 6.53 5.93
CA CYS A 295 7.05 5.80 7.19
C CYS A 295 7.43 4.34 6.96
N LEU A 296 8.15 3.78 7.92
CA LEU A 296 8.44 2.35 8.03
C LEU A 296 7.75 1.78 9.27
N TYR A 297 6.98 0.71 9.08
CA TYR A 297 6.39 -0.11 10.14
C TYR A 297 6.89 -1.54 9.98
N CYS A 298 7.70 -2.00 10.93
CA CYS A 298 8.18 -3.38 11.00
C CYS A 298 8.76 -3.66 12.38
N SER A 299 8.99 -4.94 12.69
CA SER A 299 9.77 -5.33 13.87
C SER A 299 11.25 -5.00 13.75
N ASP A 300 11.95 -4.96 14.89
CA ASP A 300 13.37 -4.62 14.97
C ASP A 300 14.25 -5.56 14.11
N GLU A 301 13.87 -6.84 14.01
CA GLU A 301 14.57 -7.84 13.19
C GLU A 301 14.42 -7.58 11.68
N ASN A 302 13.29 -6.99 11.28
CA ASN A 302 12.91 -6.77 9.90
C ASN A 302 13.45 -5.45 9.31
N ILE A 303 14.23 -4.67 10.07
CA ILE A 303 14.84 -3.42 9.61
C ILE A 303 15.89 -3.66 8.50
N ILE A 304 16.55 -4.82 8.53
CA ILE A 304 17.95 -4.98 8.10
C ILE A 304 18.11 -5.15 6.58
N SER A 305 17.12 -5.68 5.85
CA SER A 305 17.22 -5.86 4.39
C SER A 305 15.88 -5.68 3.66
N PHE A 306 15.88 -4.81 2.64
CA PHE A 306 14.75 -4.74 1.70
C PHE A 306 14.81 -5.93 0.74
N LEU A 307 13.77 -6.76 0.72
CA LEU A 307 13.62 -7.94 -0.15
C LEU A 307 14.78 -8.97 -0.09
N ASN A 308 15.49 -9.03 1.05
CA ASN A 308 16.62 -9.94 1.30
C ASN A 308 17.65 -9.91 0.17
N LEU A 309 18.13 -8.71 -0.15
CA LEU A 309 19.13 -8.45 -1.20
C LEU A 309 20.51 -9.00 -0.82
N ILE A 310 20.75 -10.28 -1.10
CA ILE A 310 22.09 -10.78 -1.39
C ILE A 310 22.12 -11.11 -2.88
N LYS A 311 23.03 -10.45 -3.61
CA LYS A 311 23.28 -10.68 -5.04
C LYS A 311 23.51 -12.18 -5.25
N LEU A 312 22.78 -12.79 -6.19
CA LEU A 312 23.39 -13.87 -6.96
C LEU A 312 24.54 -13.17 -7.70
N HIS A 313 25.77 -13.32 -7.20
CA HIS A 313 26.90 -13.20 -8.10
C HIS A 313 26.61 -14.17 -9.25
N LEU A 314 26.30 -13.63 -10.42
CA LEU A 314 26.67 -14.30 -11.66
C LEU A 314 28.19 -14.47 -11.53
N PHE A 315 28.60 -15.65 -11.07
CA PHE A 315 29.88 -16.21 -11.48
C PHE A 315 29.78 -16.30 -13.00
N TYR A 316 30.23 -15.25 -13.69
CA TYR A 316 30.86 -15.44 -14.97
C TYR A 316 32.08 -16.29 -14.65
N ILE A 317 31.97 -17.58 -14.92
CA ILE A 317 33.12 -18.45 -15.11
C ILE A 317 33.77 -17.94 -16.41
N ASP A 318 35.09 -17.80 -16.34
CA ASP A 318 36.00 -17.23 -17.34
C ASP A 318 35.75 -17.68 -18.80
#